data_AF-A0A2M8RVK6-F1
#
_entry.id   AF-A0A2M8RVK6-F1
#
_cell.length_a   1.000
_cell.length_b   1.000
_cell.length_c   1.000
_cell.angle_alpha   90.00
_cell.angle_beta   90.00
_cell.angle_gamma   90.00
#
_symmetry.space_group_name_H-M   'P 1'
#
loop_
_entity.id
_entity.type
_entity.pdbx_description
1 polymer ?
#
loop_
_entity_poly.entity_id
_entity_poly.type
_entity_poly.pdbx_seq_one_letter_code
_entity_poly.pdbx_strand_id
1 'polypeptide(L)'
;MISLLICFVVCEGILNAYFFAQGSDQGLLGGFIQAAIFATVNIGFAAVQGRYTIPWVNHRNFFFKCVGGIAIFFALALIFTIALTVSHYRDATVLGVEEPAKAVINSLLNHTFQFNDITSWVLCGLTIAFGIFALFDGLKLNDSYPLYAPKYIQFEESRTQYEQEIENLRAVLTQKKDEALSNLDQYCQELKLNLVRQDSIINDKAQTQSVYENYMQQAEHTAKALLQTFRSENQLHRTDDIPAYFLDDVKLNKVELQAEYNIDHDRENIDECERNVQRLINCVEDYKNEIARTFTEQYDHFTPLTIEH
;
A
#
# COMPACT_ATOMS: atom_id res chain seq x y z
N MET A 1 22.37 13.79 14.80
CA MET A 1 22.91 13.74 16.18
C MET A 1 24.31 13.15 16.26
N ILE A 2 24.63 12.03 15.61
CA ILE A 2 26.02 11.50 15.55
C ILE A 2 27.06 12.56 15.10
N SER A 3 26.67 13.44 14.17
CA SER A 3 27.50 14.58 13.72
C SER A 3 27.86 15.59 14.85
N LEU A 4 26.98 15.76 15.84
CA LEU A 4 27.17 16.70 16.95
C LEU A 4 28.14 16.13 18.02
N LEU A 5 28.03 14.83 18.30
CA LEU A 5 29.00 14.11 19.15
C LEU A 5 30.41 14.14 18.53
N ILE A 6 30.53 13.87 17.22
CA ILE A 6 31.81 13.96 16.51
C ILE A 6 32.38 15.38 16.57
N CYS A 7 31.55 16.41 16.42
CA CYS A 7 31.97 17.80 16.56
C CYS A 7 32.55 18.07 17.96
N PHE A 8 31.90 17.60 19.03
CA PHE A 8 32.43 17.74 20.39
C PHE A 8 33.73 16.99 20.63
N VAL A 9 33.89 15.77 20.10
CA VAL A 9 35.16 15.02 20.18
C VAL A 9 36.29 15.77 19.48
N VAL A 10 36.02 16.34 18.31
CA VAL A 10 37.01 17.12 17.55
C VAL A 10 37.36 18.41 18.29
N CYS A 11 36.36 19.14 18.81
CA CYS A 11 36.60 20.38 19.57
C CYS A 11 37.37 20.12 20.87
N GLU A 12 36.96 19.13 21.67
CA GLU A 12 37.68 18.73 22.88
C GLU A 12 39.11 18.27 22.53
N GLY A 13 39.25 17.45 21.48
CA GLY A 13 40.54 16.97 21.00
C GLY A 13 41.49 18.10 20.62
N ILE A 14 41.03 19.11 19.88
CA ILE A 14 41.85 20.27 19.49
C ILE A 14 42.28 21.10 20.71
N LEU A 15 41.33 21.40 21.62
CA LEU A 15 41.62 22.20 22.81
C LEU A 15 42.57 21.46 23.74
N ASN A 16 42.34 20.17 23.99
CA ASN A 16 43.22 19.33 24.80
C ASN A 16 44.60 19.16 24.15
N ALA A 17 44.68 19.00 22.83
CA ALA A 17 45.94 18.85 22.11
C ALA A 17 46.87 20.05 22.33
N TYR A 18 46.31 21.25 22.35
CA TYR A 18 47.06 22.47 22.64
C TYR A 18 47.69 22.45 24.04
N PHE A 19 46.94 22.01 25.06
CA PHE A 19 47.43 21.94 26.44
C PHE A 19 48.46 20.82 26.66
N PHE A 20 48.29 19.67 25.99
CA PHE A 20 49.24 18.56 26.07
C PHE A 20 50.53 18.78 25.27
N ALA A 21 50.48 19.59 24.21
CA ALA A 21 51.65 19.91 23.40
C ALA A 21 52.78 20.60 24.20
N GLN A 22 52.44 21.30 25.30
CA GLN A 22 53.40 22.00 26.15
C GLN A 22 54.22 21.07 27.05
N GLY A 23 53.70 19.89 27.38
CA GLY A 23 54.37 18.90 28.23
C GLY A 23 54.91 17.68 27.47
N SER A 24 54.76 17.64 26.14
CA SER A 24 55.11 16.48 25.32
C SER A 24 56.43 16.72 24.56
N ASP A 25 57.38 15.78 24.67
CA ASP A 25 58.64 15.78 23.92
C ASP A 25 58.44 15.78 22.40
N GLN A 26 57.29 15.26 21.95
CA GLN A 26 56.89 15.21 20.53
C GLN A 26 56.07 16.44 20.10
N GLY A 27 55.97 17.45 20.95
CA GLY A 27 55.22 18.68 20.70
C GLY A 27 53.75 18.44 20.37
N LEU A 28 53.23 19.17 19.36
CA LEU A 28 51.81 19.17 18.98
C LEU A 28 51.31 17.79 18.53
N LEU A 29 52.16 16.97 17.90
CA LEU A 29 51.78 15.65 17.42
C LEU A 29 51.51 14.70 18.60
N GLY A 30 52.40 14.67 19.60
CA GLY A 30 52.21 13.87 20.80
C GLY A 30 51.03 14.35 21.65
N GLY A 31 50.86 15.66 21.76
CA GLY A 31 49.73 16.26 22.47
C GLY A 31 48.38 15.91 21.82
N PHE A 32 48.30 15.90 20.49
CA PHE A 32 47.09 15.50 19.76
C PHE A 32 46.72 14.04 19.98
N ILE A 33 47.69 13.12 19.92
CA ILE A 33 47.43 11.70 20.15
C ILE A 33 46.92 11.46 21.58
N GLN A 34 47.56 12.09 22.57
CA GLN A 34 47.14 11.99 23.98
C GLN A 34 45.73 12.56 24.18
N ALA A 35 45.46 13.75 23.62
CA ALA A 35 44.15 14.38 23.66
C ALA A 35 43.05 13.50 23.07
N ALA A 36 43.31 12.88 21.91
CA ALA A 36 42.35 12.00 21.26
C ALA A 36 42.01 10.77 22.11
N ILE A 37 43.01 10.16 22.77
CA ILE A 37 42.79 9.01 23.67
C ILE A 37 41.90 9.42 24.84
N PHE A 38 42.25 10.50 25.55
CA PHE A 38 41.47 10.95 26.71
C PHE A 38 40.07 11.42 26.33
N ALA A 39 39.91 12.14 25.22
CA ALA A 39 38.60 12.57 24.72
C ALA A 39 37.72 11.36 24.33
N THR A 40 38.29 10.34 23.67
CA THR A 40 37.55 9.13 23.31
C THR A 40 37.06 8.38 24.54
N VAL A 41 37.89 8.25 25.57
CA VAL A 41 37.50 7.62 26.84
C VAL A 41 36.41 8.46 27.51
N ASN A 42 36.63 9.76 27.69
CA ASN A 42 35.68 10.66 28.37
C ASN A 42 34.31 10.72 27.68
N ILE A 43 34.27 11.16 26.42
CA ILE A 43 33.05 11.33 25.65
C ILE A 43 32.42 9.96 25.34
N GLY A 44 33.23 8.96 24.98
CA GLY A 44 32.74 7.63 24.61
C GLY A 44 32.02 6.94 25.77
N PHE A 45 32.63 6.88 26.95
CA PHE A 45 31.98 6.29 28.12
C PHE A 45 30.74 7.08 28.56
N ALA A 46 30.82 8.41 28.57
CA ALA A 46 29.69 9.27 28.92
C ALA A 46 28.50 9.08 27.96
N ALA A 47 28.75 9.02 26.65
CA ALA A 47 27.72 8.79 25.65
C ALA A 47 27.10 7.38 25.76
N VAL A 48 27.91 6.34 25.99
CA VAL A 48 27.42 4.97 26.20
C VAL A 48 26.55 4.88 27.45
N GLN A 49 26.97 5.51 28.55
CA GLN A 49 26.19 5.53 29.79
C GLN A 49 24.88 6.29 29.63
N GLY A 50 24.92 7.47 28.98
CA GLY A 50 23.73 8.25 28.62
C GLY A 50 22.76 7.46 27.75
N ARG A 51 23.28 6.65 26.81
CA ARG A 51 22.46 5.89 25.87
C ARG A 51 21.81 4.64 26.45
N TYR A 52 22.50 3.91 27.34
CA TYR A 52 22.09 2.56 27.74
C TYR A 52 21.73 2.41 29.21
N THR A 53 22.28 3.23 30.10
CA THR A 53 22.18 3.00 31.56
C THR A 53 21.33 4.03 32.28
N ILE A 54 21.46 5.31 31.93
CA ILE A 54 20.71 6.40 32.57
C ILE A 54 19.20 6.40 32.23
N PRO A 55 18.73 6.02 31.02
CA PRO A 55 17.29 6.00 30.71
C PRO A 55 16.47 5.11 31.66
N TRP A 56 17.09 4.16 32.35
CA TRP A 56 16.43 3.31 33.34
C TRP A 56 15.87 4.08 34.55
N VAL A 57 16.27 5.34 34.78
CA VAL A 57 15.64 6.24 35.76
C VAL A 57 14.16 6.48 35.45
N ASN A 58 13.77 6.42 34.18
CA ASN A 58 12.39 6.61 33.74
C ASN A 58 11.57 5.31 33.79
N HIS A 59 12.16 4.19 34.22
CA HIS A 59 11.47 2.92 34.29
C HIS A 59 10.38 2.93 35.38
N ARG A 60 9.22 2.31 35.09
CA ARG A 60 8.05 2.28 36.02
C ARG A 60 8.34 1.55 37.34
N ASN A 61 9.08 0.44 37.26
CA ASN A 61 9.46 -0.35 38.43
C ASN A 61 10.58 0.34 39.22
N PHE A 62 10.36 0.51 40.54
CA PHE A 62 11.27 1.17 41.46
C PHE A 62 12.69 0.58 41.48
N PHE A 63 12.83 -0.74 41.38
CA PHE A 63 14.15 -1.40 41.36
C PHE A 63 15.02 -0.90 40.20
N PHE A 64 14.45 -0.89 38.99
CA PHE A 64 15.15 -0.42 37.78
C PHE A 64 15.40 1.09 37.80
N LYS A 65 14.52 1.85 38.44
CA LYS A 65 14.73 3.28 38.69
C LYS A 65 15.93 3.53 39.61
N CYS A 66 16.11 2.72 40.66
CA CYS A 66 17.31 2.76 41.49
C CYS A 66 18.57 2.40 40.70
N VAL A 67 18.52 1.39 39.83
CA VAL A 67 19.65 1.04 38.94
C VAL A 67 20.05 2.22 38.05
N GLY A 68 19.08 2.89 37.42
CA GLY A 68 19.34 4.10 36.65
C GLY A 68 19.94 5.24 37.49
N GLY A 69 19.45 5.42 38.72
CA GLY A 69 19.98 6.43 39.65
C GLY A 69 21.43 6.16 40.05
N ILE A 70 21.77 4.90 40.36
CA ILE A 70 23.15 4.45 40.62
C ILE A 70 24.02 4.67 39.38
N ALA A 71 23.49 4.42 38.18
CA ALA A 71 24.21 4.65 36.93
C ALA A 71 24.55 6.13 36.70
N ILE A 72 23.67 7.08 37.06
CA ILE A 72 23.98 8.51 37.01
C ILE A 72 25.15 8.84 37.93
N PHE A 73 25.10 8.37 39.19
CA PHE A 73 26.17 8.61 40.14
C PHE A 73 27.51 8.06 39.63
N PHE A 74 27.51 6.82 39.12
CA PHE A 74 28.69 6.20 38.55
C PHE A 74 29.21 6.94 37.31
N ALA A 75 28.33 7.45 36.46
CA ALA A 75 28.70 8.23 35.28
C ALA A 75 29.39 9.56 35.65
N LEU A 76 28.82 10.30 36.60
CA LEU A 76 29.42 11.54 37.09
C LEU A 76 30.76 11.29 37.80
N ALA A 77 30.84 10.24 38.60
CA ALA A 77 32.09 9.83 39.26
C ALA A 77 33.18 9.46 38.24
N LEU A 78 32.81 8.77 37.16
CA LEU A 78 33.73 8.39 36.09
C LEU A 78 34.22 9.62 35.30
N ILE A 79 33.33 10.53 34.89
CA ILE A 79 33.70 11.80 34.22
C ILE A 79 34.67 12.58 35.10
N PHE A 80 34.37 12.70 36.39
CA PHE A 80 35.21 13.43 37.34
C PHE A 80 36.58 12.77 37.51
N THR A 81 36.62 11.44 37.65
CA THR A 81 37.88 10.69 37.78
C THR A 81 38.74 10.84 36.53
N ILE A 82 38.14 10.80 35.33
CA ILE A 82 38.86 11.04 34.08
C ILE A 82 39.40 12.48 34.03
N ALA A 83 38.60 13.48 34.38
CA ALA A 83 39.05 14.87 34.39
C ALA A 83 40.24 15.11 35.34
N LEU A 84 40.21 14.50 36.54
CA LEU A 84 41.35 14.54 37.46
C LEU A 84 42.58 13.82 36.88
N THR A 85 42.37 12.64 36.27
CA THR A 85 43.45 11.84 35.64
C THR A 85 44.12 12.62 34.52
N VAL A 86 43.34 13.21 33.62
CA VAL A 86 43.79 14.04 32.48
C VAL A 86 44.63 15.21 32.97
N SER A 87 44.18 15.88 34.03
CA SER A 87 44.82 17.07 34.58
C SER A 87 46.12 16.76 35.32
N HIS A 88 46.14 15.70 36.14
CA HIS A 88 47.36 15.22 36.80
C HIS A 88 48.37 14.66 35.81
N TYR A 89 47.89 14.03 34.73
CA TYR A 89 48.75 13.52 33.67
C TYR A 89 49.47 14.67 32.97
N ARG A 90 48.73 15.75 32.65
CA ARG A 90 49.33 16.97 32.10
C ARG A 90 50.38 17.54 33.05
N ASP A 91 50.07 17.74 34.33
CA ASP A 91 51.01 18.27 35.31
C ASP A 91 52.31 17.44 35.38
N ALA A 92 52.20 16.11 35.41
CA ALA A 92 53.35 15.22 35.42
C ALA A 92 54.20 15.33 34.14
N THR A 93 53.57 15.47 32.98
CA THR A 93 54.27 15.66 31.70
C THR A 93 54.99 17.01 31.63
N VAL A 94 54.34 18.09 32.08
CA VAL A 94 54.94 19.44 32.11
C VAL A 94 56.12 19.52 33.10
N LEU A 95 56.05 18.79 34.21
CA LEU A 95 57.14 18.69 35.19
C LEU A 95 58.30 17.77 34.74
N GLY A 96 58.18 17.13 33.57
CA GLY A 96 59.23 16.26 33.03
C GLY A 96 59.46 14.97 33.82
N VAL A 97 58.40 14.44 34.47
CA VAL A 97 58.50 13.17 35.20
C VAL A 97 58.69 12.02 34.21
N GLU A 98 59.68 11.14 34.44
CA GLU A 98 60.03 10.04 33.52
C GLU A 98 58.85 9.08 33.22
N GLU A 99 57.98 8.82 34.20
CA GLU A 99 56.81 7.95 34.05
C GLU A 99 55.51 8.68 34.48
N PRO A 100 54.96 9.56 33.63
CA PRO A 100 53.82 10.40 34.00
C PRO A 100 52.58 9.56 34.34
N ALA A 101 52.36 8.44 33.66
CA ALA A 101 51.24 7.53 33.94
C ALA A 101 51.27 6.93 35.36
N LYS A 102 52.45 6.60 35.90
CA LYS A 102 52.57 6.11 37.28
C LYS A 102 52.43 7.23 38.30
N ALA A 103 52.95 8.42 37.97
CA ALA A 103 52.84 9.60 38.81
C ALA A 103 51.38 10.02 39.05
N VAL A 104 50.52 9.88 38.04
CA VAL A 104 49.07 10.18 38.16
C VAL A 104 48.40 9.41 39.28
N ILE A 105 48.71 8.12 39.43
CA ILE A 105 48.09 7.28 40.48
C ILE A 105 48.44 7.83 41.86
N ASN A 106 49.70 8.20 42.07
CA ASN A 106 50.17 8.79 43.33
C ASN A 106 49.51 10.16 43.59
N SER A 107 49.41 11.00 42.57
CA SER A 107 48.76 12.32 42.68
C SER A 107 47.25 12.20 42.94
N LEU A 108 46.56 11.24 42.35
CA LEU A 108 45.14 10.99 42.61
C LEU A 108 44.88 10.56 44.06
N LEU A 109 45.77 9.78 44.66
CA LEU A 109 45.62 9.28 46.03
C LEU A 109 46.03 10.31 47.09
N ASN A 110 47.13 11.03 46.86
CA ASN A 110 47.74 11.89 47.88
C ASN A 110 47.48 13.39 47.66
N HIS A 111 47.13 13.80 46.44
CA HIS A 111 47.00 15.21 46.02
C HIS A 111 45.81 15.43 45.06
N THR A 112 44.67 14.79 45.34
CA THR A 112 43.53 14.66 44.40
C THR A 112 43.09 15.97 43.76
N PHE A 113 42.99 17.06 44.53
CA PHE A 113 42.49 18.37 44.09
C PHE A 113 43.58 19.45 43.96
N GLN A 114 44.85 19.05 43.96
CA GLN A 114 45.97 19.98 43.89
C GLN A 114 46.59 19.93 42.50
N PHE A 115 46.44 21.02 41.74
CA PHE A 115 47.10 21.21 40.45
C PHE A 115 48.16 22.30 40.55
N ASN A 116 49.27 22.11 39.84
CA ASN A 116 50.41 23.02 39.88
C ASN A 116 50.29 24.19 38.89
N ASP A 117 49.38 24.10 37.93
CA ASP A 117 49.20 25.07 36.84
C ASP A 117 47.71 25.40 36.62
N ILE A 118 47.40 26.68 36.34
CA ILE A 118 46.06 27.16 36.01
C ILE A 118 45.49 26.49 34.75
N THR A 119 46.36 26.12 33.81
CA THR A 119 45.92 25.46 32.57
C THR A 119 45.52 24.00 32.81
N SER A 120 46.00 23.36 33.89
CA SER A 120 45.49 22.04 34.33
C SER A 120 44.13 22.16 35.00
N TRP A 121 43.85 23.26 35.72
CA TRP A 121 42.50 23.58 36.19
C TRP A 121 41.51 23.77 35.04
N VAL A 122 41.92 24.50 33.99
CA VAL A 122 41.10 24.71 32.79
C VAL A 122 40.83 23.40 32.07
N LEU A 123 41.86 22.55 31.91
CA LEU A 123 41.74 21.24 31.28
C LEU A 123 40.75 20.34 32.04
N CYS A 124 40.83 20.31 33.37
CA CYS A 124 39.88 19.58 34.22
C CYS A 124 38.43 20.02 33.97
N GLY A 125 38.18 21.34 34.02
CA GLY A 125 36.84 21.89 33.81
C GLY A 125 36.30 21.61 32.41
N LEU A 126 37.16 21.67 31.41
CA LEU A 126 36.82 21.40 30.01
C LEU A 126 36.45 19.93 29.80
N THR A 127 37.24 18.99 30.35
CA THR A 127 36.93 17.55 30.30
C THR A 127 35.61 17.23 30.99
N ILE A 128 35.32 17.85 32.15
CA ILE A 128 34.02 17.68 32.83
C ILE A 128 32.88 18.19 31.95
N ALA A 129 33.02 19.38 31.37
CA ALA A 129 31.98 19.99 30.54
C ALA A 129 31.65 19.11 29.33
N PHE A 130 32.66 18.68 28.56
CA PHE A 130 32.46 17.80 27.40
C PHE A 130 31.91 16.43 27.79
N GLY A 131 32.33 15.86 28.93
CA GLY A 131 31.76 14.62 29.46
C GLY A 131 30.27 14.75 29.78
N ILE A 132 29.86 15.84 30.44
CA ILE A 132 28.45 16.12 30.74
C ILE A 132 27.64 16.33 29.45
N PHE A 133 28.16 17.10 28.48
CA PHE A 133 27.49 17.29 27.19
C PHE A 133 27.32 15.98 26.43
N ALA A 134 28.34 15.13 26.39
CA ALA A 134 28.28 13.82 25.76
C ALA A 134 27.25 12.90 26.44
N LEU A 135 27.13 12.98 27.76
CA LEU A 135 26.13 12.24 28.53
C LEU A 135 24.70 12.69 28.17
N PHE A 136 24.46 14.00 28.07
CA PHE A 136 23.18 14.55 27.62
C PHE A 136 22.84 14.21 26.17
N ASP A 137 23.83 14.23 25.28
CA ASP A 137 23.63 13.85 23.88
C ASP A 137 23.30 12.35 23.78
N GLY A 138 24.03 11.50 24.52
CA GLY A 138 23.76 10.06 24.63
C GLY A 138 22.33 9.74 25.07
N LEU A 139 21.78 10.53 26.00
CA LEU A 139 20.39 10.41 26.46
C LEU A 139 19.37 10.73 25.38
N LYS A 140 19.66 11.68 24.49
CA LYS A 140 18.74 12.13 23.43
C LYS A 140 18.77 11.26 22.18
N LEU A 141 19.74 10.35 22.05
CA LEU A 141 19.86 9.49 20.88
C LEU A 141 18.69 8.51 20.71
N ASN A 142 17.93 8.24 21.76
CA ASN A 142 16.84 7.26 21.76
C ASN A 142 15.65 7.75 22.61
N ASP A 143 14.58 6.95 22.61
CA ASP A 143 13.44 7.20 23.48
C ASP A 143 13.85 7.32 24.97
N SER A 144 13.19 8.23 25.67
CA SER A 144 13.37 8.44 27.11
C SER A 144 13.04 7.21 27.94
N TYR A 145 12.15 6.34 27.45
CA TYR A 145 11.83 5.08 28.10
C TYR A 145 12.69 3.93 27.54
N PRO A 146 13.39 3.17 28.40
CA PRO A 146 14.26 2.09 27.95
C PRO A 146 13.45 1.02 27.19
N LEU A 147 14.00 0.54 26.08
CA LEU A 147 13.43 -0.52 25.23
C LEU A 147 12.08 -0.19 24.57
N TYR A 148 11.61 1.06 24.59
CA TYR A 148 10.37 1.44 23.93
C TYR A 148 10.52 1.44 22.40
N ALA A 149 11.61 2.00 21.87
CA ALA A 149 11.87 2.11 20.43
C ALA A 149 11.61 0.83 19.61
N PRO A 150 12.16 -0.36 19.95
CA PRO A 150 11.89 -1.58 19.18
C PRO A 150 10.42 -2.02 19.24
N LYS A 151 9.73 -1.80 20.37
CA LYS A 151 8.29 -2.09 20.49
C LYS A 151 7.45 -1.14 19.64
N TYR A 152 7.82 0.14 19.62
CA TYR A 152 7.18 1.13 18.76
C TYR A 152 7.37 0.78 17.29
N ILE A 153 8.57 0.40 16.86
CA ILE A 153 8.83 -0.03 15.48
C ILE A 153 7.95 -1.24 15.11
N GLN A 154 7.89 -2.27 15.97
CA GLN A 154 7.03 -3.44 15.72
C GLN A 154 5.53 -3.08 15.66
N PHE A 155 5.09 -2.16 16.52
CA PHE A 155 3.73 -1.64 16.50
C PHE A 155 3.45 -0.90 15.18
N GLU A 156 4.35 -0.02 14.75
CA GLU A 156 4.23 0.73 13.49
C GLU A 156 4.23 -0.19 12.26
N GLU A 157 5.08 -1.21 12.24
CA GLU A 157 5.10 -2.24 11.20
C GLU A 157 3.77 -3.00 11.15
N SER A 158 3.26 -3.45 12.31
CA SER A 158 1.99 -4.16 12.40
C SER A 158 0.80 -3.26 12.00
N ARG A 159 0.84 -1.98 12.38
CA ARG A 159 -0.16 -0.99 11.99
C ARG A 159 -0.16 -0.79 10.48
N THR A 160 1.01 -0.59 9.88
CA THR A 160 1.15 -0.41 8.43
C THR A 160 0.64 -1.64 7.67
N GLN A 161 0.97 -2.85 8.15
CA GLN A 161 0.45 -4.10 7.56
C GLN A 161 -1.07 -4.20 7.66
N TYR A 162 -1.65 -3.85 8.82
CA TYR A 162 -3.10 -3.83 9.01
C TYR A 162 -3.77 -2.83 8.06
N GLU A 163 -3.24 -1.61 7.95
CA GLU A 163 -3.77 -0.57 7.04
C GLU A 163 -3.71 -1.02 5.58
N GLN A 164 -2.61 -1.66 5.16
CA GLN A 164 -2.48 -2.22 3.81
C GLN A 164 -3.51 -3.33 3.54
N GLU A 165 -3.75 -4.22 4.51
CA GLU A 165 -4.74 -5.29 4.36
C GLU A 165 -6.16 -4.73 4.24
N ILE A 166 -6.50 -3.71 5.04
CA ILE A 166 -7.79 -3.01 4.95
C ILE A 166 -7.98 -2.36 3.57
N GLU A 167 -6.97 -1.67 3.06
CA GLU A 167 -7.02 -1.06 1.72
C GLU A 167 -7.16 -2.13 0.62
N ASN A 168 -6.44 -3.24 0.72
CA ASN A 168 -6.58 -4.38 -0.20
C ASN A 168 -8.00 -4.96 -0.19
N LEU A 169 -8.57 -5.19 1.00
CA LEU A 169 -9.93 -5.70 1.15
C LEU A 169 -10.96 -4.75 0.56
N ARG A 170 -10.80 -3.44 0.78
CA ARG A 170 -11.65 -2.41 0.17
C ARG A 170 -11.57 -2.41 -1.36
N ALA A 171 -10.37 -2.56 -1.91
CA ALA A 171 -10.18 -2.67 -3.36
C ALA A 171 -10.88 -3.92 -3.92
N VAL A 172 -10.70 -5.08 -3.28
CA VAL A 172 -11.35 -6.34 -3.68
C VAL A 172 -12.88 -6.25 -3.59
N LEU A 173 -13.42 -5.68 -2.50
CA LEU A 173 -14.86 -5.47 -2.34
C LEU A 173 -15.43 -4.54 -3.41
N THR A 174 -14.72 -3.46 -3.71
CA THR A 174 -15.12 -2.50 -4.76
C THR A 174 -15.14 -3.19 -6.12
N GLN A 175 -14.08 -3.94 -6.44
CA GLN A 175 -14.01 -4.71 -7.68
C GLN A 175 -15.16 -5.72 -7.79
N LYS A 176 -15.48 -6.45 -6.71
CA LYS A 176 -16.58 -7.42 -6.70
C LYS A 176 -17.95 -6.78 -6.89
N LYS A 177 -18.17 -5.61 -6.27
CA LYS A 177 -19.37 -4.80 -6.48
C LYS A 177 -19.48 -4.36 -7.94
N ASP A 178 -18.42 -3.78 -8.50
CA ASP A 178 -18.41 -3.29 -9.87
C ASP A 178 -18.59 -4.43 -10.89
N GLU A 179 -17.96 -5.59 -10.67
CA GLU A 179 -18.14 -6.81 -11.47
C GLU A 179 -19.60 -7.28 -11.45
N ALA A 180 -20.24 -7.33 -10.27
CA ALA A 180 -21.64 -7.75 -10.13
C ALA A 180 -22.60 -6.78 -10.84
N LEU A 181 -22.41 -5.47 -10.66
CA LEU A 181 -23.22 -4.44 -11.32
C LEU A 181 -23.06 -4.49 -12.85
N SER A 182 -21.82 -4.61 -13.32
CA SER A 182 -21.52 -4.72 -14.76
C SER A 182 -22.15 -5.97 -15.38
N ASN A 183 -22.10 -7.11 -14.70
CA ASN A 183 -22.72 -8.34 -15.19
C ASN A 183 -24.25 -8.20 -15.31
N LEU A 184 -24.90 -7.57 -14.32
CA LEU A 184 -26.34 -7.30 -14.38
C LEU A 184 -26.70 -6.38 -15.55
N ASP A 185 -25.90 -5.34 -15.79
CA ASP A 185 -26.09 -4.45 -16.94
C ASP A 185 -25.93 -5.16 -18.27
N GLN A 186 -24.89 -6.01 -18.39
CA GLN A 186 -24.66 -6.79 -19.59
C GLN A 186 -25.83 -7.74 -19.88
N TYR A 187 -26.33 -8.46 -18.87
CA TYR A 187 -27.48 -9.36 -19.05
C TYR A 187 -28.74 -8.59 -19.48
N CYS A 188 -28.99 -7.40 -18.93
CA CYS A 188 -30.12 -6.57 -19.34
C CYS A 188 -29.99 -6.10 -20.80
N GLN A 189 -28.78 -5.75 -21.23
CA GLN A 189 -28.51 -5.37 -22.63
C GLN A 189 -28.69 -6.56 -23.58
N GLU A 190 -28.15 -7.73 -23.24
CA GLU A 190 -28.29 -8.95 -24.03
C GLU A 190 -29.76 -9.36 -24.20
N LEU A 191 -30.57 -9.28 -23.13
CA LEU A 191 -32.00 -9.56 -23.20
C LEU A 191 -32.73 -8.60 -24.15
N LYS A 192 -32.45 -7.29 -24.08
CA LYS A 192 -33.04 -6.31 -24.99
C LYS A 192 -32.64 -6.57 -26.44
N LEU A 193 -31.37 -6.90 -26.70
CA LEU A 193 -30.90 -7.24 -28.04
C LEU A 193 -31.57 -8.50 -28.58
N ASN A 194 -31.78 -9.51 -27.73
CA ASN A 194 -32.47 -10.74 -28.11
C ASN A 194 -33.95 -10.49 -28.46
N LEU A 195 -34.65 -9.61 -27.74
CA LEU A 195 -36.01 -9.21 -28.11
C LEU A 195 -36.06 -8.56 -29.49
N VAL A 196 -35.19 -7.58 -29.75
CA VAL A 196 -35.10 -6.92 -31.07
C VAL A 196 -34.79 -7.94 -32.17
N ARG A 197 -33.88 -8.89 -31.90
CA ARG A 197 -33.56 -9.96 -32.85
C ARG A 197 -34.76 -10.87 -33.10
N GLN A 198 -35.48 -11.25 -32.06
CA GLN A 198 -36.66 -12.10 -32.18
C GLN A 198 -37.75 -11.39 -33.00
N ASP A 199 -38.00 -10.10 -32.76
CA ASP A 199 -38.94 -9.31 -33.57
C ASP A 199 -38.54 -9.27 -35.05
N SER A 200 -37.25 -9.05 -35.34
CA SER A 200 -36.73 -9.09 -36.70
C SER A 200 -36.96 -10.44 -37.38
N ILE A 201 -36.74 -11.55 -36.68
CA ILE A 201 -36.98 -12.90 -37.21
C ILE A 201 -38.47 -13.11 -37.52
N ILE A 202 -39.36 -12.62 -36.66
CA ILE A 202 -40.81 -12.70 -36.89
C ILE A 202 -41.21 -11.86 -38.11
N ASN A 203 -40.66 -10.66 -38.26
CA ASN A 203 -40.87 -9.80 -39.43
C ASN A 203 -40.40 -10.48 -40.72
N ASP A 204 -39.21 -11.07 -40.72
CA ASP A 204 -38.64 -11.79 -41.87
C ASP A 204 -39.49 -13.03 -42.22
N LYS A 205 -39.98 -13.74 -41.20
CA LYS A 205 -40.90 -14.87 -41.37
C LYS A 205 -42.20 -14.42 -42.03
N ALA A 206 -42.82 -13.34 -41.55
CA ALA A 206 -44.06 -12.79 -42.11
C ALA A 206 -43.86 -12.31 -43.57
N GLN A 207 -42.73 -11.66 -43.86
CA GLN A 207 -42.39 -11.23 -45.22
C GLN A 207 -42.19 -12.45 -46.14
N THR A 208 -41.47 -13.47 -45.69
CA THR A 208 -41.23 -14.69 -46.46
C THR A 208 -42.53 -15.40 -46.80
N GLN A 209 -43.47 -15.49 -45.85
CA GLN A 209 -44.79 -16.06 -46.09
C GLN A 209 -45.55 -15.28 -47.16
N SER A 210 -45.60 -13.96 -47.07
CA SER A 210 -46.25 -13.10 -48.07
C SER A 210 -45.63 -13.27 -49.46
N VAL A 211 -44.29 -13.32 -49.54
CA VAL A 211 -43.57 -13.55 -50.81
C VAL A 211 -43.93 -14.92 -51.40
N TYR A 212 -43.95 -15.98 -50.58
CA TYR A 212 -44.35 -17.32 -51.02
C TYR A 212 -45.78 -17.37 -51.55
N GLU A 213 -46.74 -16.78 -50.83
CA GLU A 213 -48.14 -16.73 -51.24
C GLU A 213 -48.31 -16.01 -52.58
N ASN A 214 -47.61 -14.88 -52.76
CA ASN A 214 -47.61 -14.14 -54.02
C ASN A 214 -47.03 -14.97 -55.18
N TYR A 215 -45.90 -15.65 -54.99
CA TYR A 215 -45.31 -16.49 -56.03
C TYR A 215 -46.19 -17.69 -56.40
N MET A 216 -46.85 -18.32 -55.43
CA MET A 216 -47.79 -19.42 -55.70
C MET A 216 -48.98 -18.94 -56.53
N GLN A 217 -49.56 -17.78 -56.21
CA GLN A 217 -50.64 -17.19 -57.00
C GLN A 217 -50.16 -16.84 -58.41
N GLN A 218 -48.98 -16.25 -58.55
CA GLN A 218 -48.40 -15.90 -59.84
C GLN A 218 -48.12 -17.13 -60.70
N ALA A 219 -47.60 -18.21 -60.11
CA ALA A 219 -47.38 -19.47 -60.80
C ALA A 219 -48.71 -20.09 -61.28
N GLU A 220 -49.76 -20.06 -60.45
CA GLU A 220 -51.08 -20.57 -60.84
C GLU A 220 -51.70 -19.75 -61.97
N HIS A 221 -51.64 -18.41 -61.89
CA HIS A 221 -52.11 -17.53 -62.96
C HIS A 221 -51.34 -17.75 -64.28
N THR A 222 -50.02 -17.92 -64.19
CA THR A 222 -49.18 -18.18 -65.37
C THR A 222 -49.49 -19.54 -65.98
N ALA A 223 -49.66 -20.59 -65.16
CA ALA A 223 -50.05 -21.92 -65.63
C ALA A 223 -51.42 -21.88 -66.34
N LYS A 224 -52.41 -21.20 -65.74
CA LYS A 224 -53.73 -21.01 -66.35
C LYS A 224 -53.64 -20.28 -67.69
N ALA A 225 -52.87 -19.19 -67.77
CA ALA A 225 -52.70 -18.43 -69.01
C ALA A 225 -52.02 -19.27 -70.11
N LEU A 226 -50.94 -19.98 -69.79
CA LEU A 226 -50.25 -20.85 -70.75
C LEU A 226 -51.14 -21.98 -71.25
N LEU A 227 -51.90 -22.62 -70.36
CA LEU A 227 -52.83 -23.67 -70.72
C LEU A 227 -53.99 -23.14 -71.56
N GLN A 228 -54.52 -21.97 -71.24
CA GLN A 228 -55.57 -21.35 -72.03
C GLN A 228 -55.10 -21.06 -73.46
N THR A 229 -53.89 -20.49 -73.60
CA THR A 229 -53.25 -20.27 -74.91
C THR A 229 -53.05 -21.59 -75.66
N PHE A 230 -52.53 -22.63 -74.99
CA PHE A 230 -52.39 -23.94 -75.62
C PHE A 230 -53.74 -24.52 -76.06
N ARG A 231 -54.76 -24.46 -75.20
CA ARG A 231 -56.10 -24.99 -75.46
C ARG A 231 -56.76 -24.27 -76.63
N SER A 232 -56.64 -22.93 -76.71
CA SER A 232 -57.19 -22.14 -77.82
C SER A 232 -56.50 -22.48 -79.14
N GLU A 233 -55.16 -22.53 -79.17
CA GLU A 233 -54.40 -22.89 -80.37
C GLU A 233 -54.68 -24.34 -80.81
N ASN A 234 -54.76 -25.28 -79.85
CA ASN A 234 -55.10 -26.66 -80.15
C ASN A 234 -56.50 -26.77 -80.76
N GLN A 235 -57.49 -26.08 -80.19
CA GLN A 235 -58.87 -26.08 -80.70
C GLN A 235 -58.98 -25.50 -82.12
N LEU A 236 -58.17 -24.50 -82.46
CA LEU A 236 -58.15 -23.91 -83.81
C LEU A 236 -57.64 -24.88 -84.88
N HIS A 237 -56.66 -25.72 -84.54
CA HIS A 237 -55.97 -26.58 -85.51
C HIS A 237 -56.40 -28.06 -85.47
N ARG A 238 -57.21 -28.45 -84.50
CA ARG A 238 -57.63 -29.85 -84.30
C ARG A 238 -58.78 -30.22 -85.24
N THR A 239 -58.72 -31.44 -85.77
CA THR A 239 -59.76 -32.03 -86.63
C THR A 239 -60.69 -33.01 -85.90
N ASP A 240 -60.29 -33.50 -84.74
CA ASP A 240 -61.08 -34.39 -83.87
C ASP A 240 -61.78 -33.62 -82.74
N ASP A 241 -62.72 -34.26 -82.06
CA ASP A 241 -63.42 -33.69 -80.90
C ASP A 241 -62.47 -33.22 -79.79
N ILE A 242 -62.89 -32.19 -79.06
CA ILE A 242 -62.13 -31.55 -77.98
C ILE A 242 -62.03 -32.52 -76.79
N PRO A 243 -60.83 -32.74 -76.23
CA PRO A 243 -60.69 -33.60 -75.06
C PRO A 243 -61.46 -33.05 -73.84
N ALA A 244 -62.19 -33.91 -73.13
CA ALA A 244 -63.00 -33.50 -71.98
C ALA A 244 -62.22 -32.77 -70.87
N TYR A 245 -60.94 -33.10 -70.67
CA TYR A 245 -60.07 -32.47 -69.67
C TYR A 245 -59.71 -31.00 -69.98
N PHE A 246 -60.05 -30.50 -71.18
CA PHE A 246 -59.90 -29.07 -71.49
C PHE A 246 -60.87 -28.18 -70.68
N LEU A 247 -61.93 -28.77 -70.13
CA LEU A 247 -62.91 -28.07 -69.29
C LEU A 247 -62.46 -27.97 -67.83
N ASP A 248 -61.43 -28.72 -67.42
CA ASP A 248 -60.94 -28.72 -66.05
C ASP A 248 -60.11 -27.47 -65.75
N ASP A 249 -60.37 -26.84 -64.60
CA ASP A 249 -59.52 -25.77 -64.05
C ASP A 249 -58.22 -26.36 -63.50
N VAL A 250 -57.10 -25.65 -63.70
CA VAL A 250 -55.80 -26.09 -63.22
C VAL A 250 -55.43 -25.36 -61.95
N LYS A 251 -55.40 -26.10 -60.85
CA LYS A 251 -54.91 -25.63 -59.55
C LYS A 251 -53.55 -26.26 -59.27
N LEU A 252 -52.58 -25.43 -58.92
CA LEU A 252 -51.30 -25.93 -58.45
C LEU A 252 -51.44 -26.42 -57.01
N ASN A 253 -50.85 -27.57 -56.71
CA ASN A 253 -50.79 -28.07 -55.33
C ASN A 253 -49.90 -27.12 -54.53
N LYS A 254 -50.42 -26.61 -53.41
CA LYS A 254 -49.60 -25.85 -52.46
C LYS A 254 -48.51 -26.75 -51.91
N VAL A 255 -47.30 -26.22 -51.78
CA VAL A 255 -46.24 -26.89 -51.05
C VAL A 255 -46.58 -26.76 -49.57
N GLU A 256 -46.74 -27.90 -48.89
CA GLU A 256 -46.83 -27.92 -47.43
C GLU A 256 -45.48 -27.48 -46.86
N LEU A 257 -45.48 -26.33 -46.19
CA LEU A 257 -44.30 -25.86 -45.49
C LEU A 257 -44.08 -26.75 -44.26
N GLN A 258 -42.88 -27.30 -44.11
CA GLN A 258 -42.53 -28.18 -42.99
C GLN A 258 -42.47 -27.45 -41.63
N ALA A 259 -42.35 -26.12 -41.64
CA ALA A 259 -42.30 -25.29 -40.46
C ALA A 259 -43.69 -24.74 -40.13
N GLU A 260 -44.02 -24.69 -38.84
CA GLU A 260 -45.23 -24.06 -38.34
C GLU A 260 -45.15 -22.53 -38.53
N TYR A 261 -45.74 -22.03 -39.61
CA TYR A 261 -45.85 -20.60 -39.91
C TYR A 261 -47.07 -20.00 -39.20
N ASN A 262 -47.03 -19.94 -37.87
CA ASN A 262 -48.04 -19.26 -37.05
C ASN A 262 -47.49 -17.92 -36.53
N ILE A 263 -47.63 -16.87 -37.35
CA ILE A 263 -47.13 -15.53 -37.03
C ILE A 263 -47.86 -14.94 -35.81
N ASP A 264 -49.17 -15.19 -35.68
CA ASP A 264 -49.95 -14.66 -34.57
C ASP A 264 -49.48 -15.24 -33.23
N HIS A 265 -49.20 -16.55 -33.19
CA HIS A 265 -48.61 -17.19 -32.01
C HIS A 265 -47.21 -16.65 -31.69
N ASP A 266 -46.36 -16.46 -32.72
CA ASP A 266 -45.02 -15.89 -32.52
C ASP A 266 -45.09 -14.45 -31.96
N ARG A 267 -46.10 -13.67 -32.39
CA ARG A 267 -46.38 -12.31 -31.89
C ARG A 267 -46.85 -12.30 -30.43
N GLU A 268 -47.77 -13.19 -30.08
CA GLU A 268 -48.22 -13.34 -28.69
C GLU A 268 -47.05 -13.74 -27.77
N ASN A 269 -46.17 -14.64 -28.24
CA ASN A 269 -44.99 -15.09 -27.50
C ASN A 269 -43.99 -13.94 -27.26
N ILE A 270 -43.71 -13.11 -28.26
CA ILE A 270 -42.79 -11.97 -28.07
C ILE A 270 -43.38 -10.92 -27.13
N ASP A 271 -44.69 -10.64 -27.21
CA ASP A 271 -45.38 -9.71 -26.28
C ASP A 271 -45.32 -10.22 -24.82
N GLU A 272 -45.40 -11.53 -24.61
CA GLU A 272 -45.18 -12.13 -23.29
C GLU A 272 -43.71 -12.02 -22.85
N CYS A 273 -42.76 -12.30 -23.74
CA CYS A 273 -41.34 -12.14 -23.48
C CYS A 273 -40.98 -10.69 -23.11
N GLU A 274 -41.49 -9.69 -23.82
CA GLU A 274 -41.26 -8.27 -23.53
C GLU A 274 -41.75 -7.90 -22.13
N ARG A 275 -42.96 -8.34 -21.76
CA ARG A 275 -43.52 -8.13 -20.42
C ARG A 275 -42.65 -8.77 -19.35
N ASN A 276 -42.15 -9.98 -19.58
CA ASN A 276 -41.30 -10.69 -18.63
C ASN A 276 -39.92 -10.02 -18.50
N VAL A 277 -39.31 -9.60 -19.61
CA VAL A 277 -38.03 -8.87 -19.62
C VAL A 277 -38.17 -7.52 -18.90
N GLN A 278 -39.26 -6.78 -19.12
CA GLN A 278 -39.49 -5.51 -18.41
C GLN A 278 -39.63 -5.71 -16.90
N ARG A 279 -40.33 -6.76 -16.47
CA ARG A 279 -40.40 -7.13 -15.05
C ARG A 279 -39.02 -7.45 -14.49
N LEU A 280 -38.23 -8.24 -15.21
CA LEU A 280 -36.89 -8.61 -14.78
C LEU A 280 -35.98 -7.38 -14.65
N ILE A 281 -36.00 -6.47 -15.64
CA ILE A 281 -35.22 -5.22 -15.60
C ILE A 281 -35.58 -4.39 -14.37
N ASN A 282 -36.87 -4.28 -14.03
CA ASN A 282 -37.29 -3.54 -12.85
C ASN A 282 -36.75 -4.20 -11.56
N CYS A 283 -36.82 -5.53 -11.45
CA CYS A 283 -36.24 -6.24 -10.30
C CYS A 283 -34.71 -6.12 -10.23
N VAL A 284 -34.01 -6.05 -11.37
CA VAL A 284 -32.56 -5.85 -11.40
C VAL A 284 -32.17 -4.52 -10.77
N GLU A 285 -32.95 -3.46 -11.00
CA GLU A 285 -32.67 -2.15 -10.39
C GLU A 285 -32.77 -2.22 -8.86
N ASP A 286 -33.75 -2.94 -8.33
CA ASP A 286 -33.87 -3.19 -6.89
C ASP A 286 -32.65 -3.95 -6.34
N TYR A 287 -32.17 -4.97 -7.07
CA TYR A 287 -30.96 -5.70 -6.67
C TYR A 287 -29.69 -4.83 -6.71
N LYS A 288 -29.55 -3.95 -7.71
CA LYS A 288 -28.42 -3.01 -7.76
C LYS A 288 -28.40 -2.08 -6.55
N ASN A 289 -29.56 -1.56 -6.17
CA ASN A 289 -29.71 -0.72 -4.99
C ASN A 289 -29.35 -1.49 -3.71
N GLU A 290 -29.78 -2.74 -3.60
CA GLU A 290 -29.45 -3.59 -2.44
C GLU A 290 -27.96 -3.93 -2.36
N ILE A 291 -27.32 -4.21 -3.50
CA ILE A 291 -25.86 -4.42 -3.59
C ILE A 291 -25.12 -3.17 -3.15
N ALA A 292 -25.55 -1.98 -3.63
CA ALA A 292 -24.92 -0.71 -3.25
C ALA A 292 -25.06 -0.43 -1.75
N ARG A 293 -26.26 -0.65 -1.20
CA ARG A 293 -26.53 -0.49 0.24
C ARG A 293 -25.67 -1.42 1.09
N THR A 294 -25.68 -2.71 0.78
CA THR A 294 -24.91 -3.72 1.50
C THR A 294 -23.40 -3.43 1.40
N PHE A 295 -22.94 -2.99 0.23
CA PHE A 295 -21.55 -2.57 0.06
C PHE A 295 -21.19 -1.41 0.99
N THR A 296 -22.00 -0.34 1.04
CA THR A 296 -21.74 0.80 1.93
C THR A 296 -21.74 0.37 3.40
N GLU A 297 -22.72 -0.42 3.82
CA GLU A 297 -22.79 -0.94 5.19
C GLU A 297 -21.52 -1.71 5.58
N GLN A 298 -21.05 -2.62 4.71
CA GLN A 298 -19.82 -3.40 4.97
C GLN A 298 -18.55 -2.56 4.83
N TYR A 299 -18.49 -1.61 3.90
CA TYR A 299 -17.34 -0.74 3.68
C TYR A 299 -17.01 0.11 4.92
N ASP A 300 -18.04 0.58 5.62
CA ASP A 300 -17.89 1.38 6.85
C ASP A 300 -17.28 0.58 8.01
N HIS A 301 -17.46 -0.76 8.02
CA HIS A 301 -16.84 -1.64 9.01
C HIS A 301 -15.31 -1.74 8.83
N PHE A 302 -14.80 -1.43 7.63
CA PHE A 302 -13.37 -1.43 7.32
C PHE A 302 -12.75 -0.04 7.52
N THR A 303 -13.13 0.68 8.57
CA THR A 303 -12.50 1.96 8.90
C THR A 303 -11.09 1.73 9.48
N PRO A 304 -10.07 2.48 9.03
CA PRO A 304 -8.74 2.38 9.61
C PRO A 304 -8.81 2.77 11.10
N LEU A 305 -7.91 2.21 11.90
CA LEU A 305 -7.82 2.52 13.32
C LEU A 305 -7.44 4.00 13.51
N THR A 306 -8.44 4.86 13.64
CA THR A 306 -8.24 6.23 14.10
C THR A 306 -7.95 6.16 15.59
N ILE A 307 -6.67 6.11 15.94
CA ILE A 307 -6.23 6.38 17.30
C ILE A 307 -6.25 7.89 17.44
N GLU A 308 -7.25 8.43 18.13
CA GLU A 308 -7.21 9.83 18.59
C GLU A 308 -5.93 10.01 19.42
N HIS A 309 -5.04 10.89 18.95
CA HIS A 309 -3.78 11.22 19.58
C HIS A 309 -3.96 12.08 20.82
#